data_AF-A0A7C4PZC6-F1
#
_entry.id   AF-A0A7C4PZC6-F1
#
_cell.length_a   1.000
_cell.length_b   1.000
_cell.length_c   1.000
_cell.angle_alpha   90.00
_cell.angle_beta   90.00
_cell.angle_gamma   90.00
#
_symmetry.space_group_name_H-M   'P 1'
#
loop_
_entity.id
_entity.type
_entity.pdbx_description
1 polymer ?
#
loop_
_entity_poly.entity_id
_entity_poly.type
_entity_poly.pdbx_seq_one_letter_code
_entity_poly.pdbx_strand_id
1 'polypeptide(L)'
;MVFEVKDKDLGGRIGKLVTKSGTIETPAFFPVINPLKQFKEVPVSLLKELGFTQLITNAYIIKKSLGSIQEIHKFLGFDGVVMTDSGAYQLLRYGLRSVYIDPVEIVRFQDAVGSDIAVIADIPTRDDATYEEALYSVEETLRRAKMVLDIVERSKTLWVLPVQGGIHLRLLRRSALMSKELEGFSIYAIGSPVLLMEKYEYSKVIEMILTVKKVLPIDKPIHLFGAGHPMIIPFIVALGVDMFDSASYILYARDGRYITEGITYKLEDLDYLPCECPICSKYDVKSLLELNVEERIRNLALHNLYVILREIKRVKVAIREGRLWELLEERGRSHPSLRYLLTLFRRKDISKLIELLDPRVRGDAHALFLYESTSLPRPELIRHEDYLNRYIDMRGGRGTALLIPRTTEENYEDFIKDILTKFNVSVDDTYLYIPFFTLIPMVLSDTYPYSQFKIPEDVDRDVLLVFASRLRRYVKKLLSIYERVYIVLCSHNRWCSEDFIRKSLKDLISNNVNIINV
;
A
#
# COMPACT_ATOMS: atom_id res chain seq x y z
N MET A 1 -3.72 -24.12 -8.41
CA MET A 1 -3.23 -22.74 -8.31
C MET A 1 -3.67 -22.21 -6.94
N VAL A 2 -2.74 -21.75 -6.11
CA VAL A 2 -3.01 -21.42 -4.69
C VAL A 2 -3.47 -19.97 -4.51
N PHE A 3 -3.02 -19.04 -5.35
CA PHE A 3 -3.38 -17.63 -5.30
C PHE A 3 -3.73 -17.09 -6.68
N GLU A 4 -4.86 -16.38 -6.78
CA GLU A 4 -5.34 -15.75 -8.00
C GLU A 4 -5.62 -14.27 -7.74
N VAL A 5 -5.12 -13.37 -8.58
CA VAL A 5 -5.42 -11.93 -8.47
C VAL A 5 -6.68 -11.60 -9.29
N LYS A 6 -7.63 -10.90 -8.68
CA LYS A 6 -8.89 -10.45 -9.30
C LYS A 6 -8.84 -8.98 -9.72
N ASP A 7 -8.46 -8.10 -8.80
CA ASP A 7 -8.35 -6.65 -9.03
C ASP A 7 -7.01 -6.15 -8.54
N LYS A 8 -6.56 -5.02 -9.11
CA LYS A 8 -5.31 -4.36 -8.73
C LYS A 8 -5.48 -2.85 -8.71
N ASP A 9 -4.72 -2.19 -7.85
CA ASP A 9 -4.47 -0.75 -7.90
C ASP A 9 -3.13 -0.44 -7.28
N LEU A 10 -2.28 0.32 -7.97
CA LEU A 10 -0.88 0.48 -7.58
C LEU A 10 -0.23 -0.91 -7.42
N GLY A 11 0.46 -1.17 -6.32
CA GLY A 11 0.89 -2.52 -5.93
C GLY A 11 -0.17 -3.37 -5.25
N GLY A 12 -1.30 -2.80 -4.84
CA GLY A 12 -2.37 -3.47 -4.09
C GLY A 12 -3.16 -4.44 -4.93
N ARG A 13 -3.59 -5.55 -4.32
CA ARG A 13 -4.22 -6.67 -5.02
C ARG A 13 -5.36 -7.28 -4.23
N ILE A 14 -6.54 -7.32 -4.83
CA ILE A 14 -7.59 -8.21 -4.38
C ILE A 14 -7.36 -9.56 -5.01
N GLY A 15 -7.12 -10.57 -4.19
CA GLY A 15 -6.85 -11.92 -4.65
C GLY A 15 -7.60 -12.96 -3.84
N LYS A 16 -7.68 -14.17 -4.38
CA LYS A 16 -8.24 -15.35 -3.72
C LYS A 16 -7.11 -16.30 -3.37
N LEU A 17 -6.88 -16.52 -2.08
CA LEU A 17 -5.94 -17.49 -1.54
C LEU A 17 -6.72 -18.74 -1.11
N VAL A 18 -6.53 -19.86 -1.80
CA VAL A 18 -7.23 -21.12 -1.55
C VAL A 18 -6.38 -21.99 -0.61
N THR A 19 -6.94 -22.35 0.54
CA THR A 19 -6.35 -23.30 1.51
C THR A 19 -7.17 -24.59 1.54
N LYS A 20 -6.74 -25.55 2.37
CA LYS A 20 -7.46 -26.83 2.52
C LYS A 20 -8.81 -26.69 3.24
N SER A 21 -8.97 -25.72 4.14
CA SER A 21 -10.20 -25.49 4.90
C SER A 21 -11.03 -24.29 4.42
N GLY A 22 -10.54 -23.46 3.49
CA GLY A 22 -11.31 -22.31 3.00
C GLY A 22 -10.61 -21.45 1.97
N THR A 23 -11.23 -20.33 1.61
CA THR A 23 -10.64 -19.31 0.72
C THR A 23 -10.63 -17.96 1.40
N ILE A 24 -9.48 -17.28 1.37
CA ILE A 24 -9.31 -15.92 1.89
C ILE A 24 -9.27 -14.93 0.73
N GLU A 25 -10.01 -13.83 0.85
CA GLU A 25 -9.88 -12.69 -0.06
C GLU A 25 -8.87 -11.66 0.49
N THR A 26 -7.77 -11.43 -0.22
CA THR A 26 -6.75 -10.42 0.12
C THR A 26 -7.18 -9.01 -0.32
N PRO A 27 -6.66 -7.91 0.26
CA PRO A 27 -5.83 -7.86 1.46
C PRO A 27 -6.55 -8.40 2.70
N ALA A 28 -5.86 -9.18 3.54
CA ALA A 28 -6.47 -9.89 4.66
C ALA A 28 -5.75 -9.65 6.00
N PHE A 29 -6.52 -9.24 7.00
CA PHE A 29 -6.09 -9.16 8.40
C PHE A 29 -6.33 -10.48 9.13
N PHE A 30 -5.35 -10.94 9.90
CA PHE A 30 -5.44 -12.11 10.76
C PHE A 30 -5.41 -11.67 12.24
N PRO A 31 -6.53 -11.74 12.98
CA PRO A 31 -6.53 -11.50 14.41
C PRO A 31 -5.65 -12.55 15.11
N VAL A 32 -4.67 -12.09 15.89
CA VAL A 32 -3.83 -12.99 16.69
C VAL A 32 -4.60 -13.44 17.92
N ILE A 33 -4.73 -14.76 18.07
CA ILE A 33 -5.40 -15.42 19.19
C ILE A 33 -4.34 -15.95 20.14
N ASN A 34 -4.46 -15.58 21.42
CA ASN A 34 -3.74 -16.27 22.46
C ASN A 34 -4.54 -17.51 22.89
N PRO A 35 -4.05 -18.73 22.60
CA PRO A 35 -4.80 -19.96 22.87
C PRO A 35 -5.09 -20.18 24.36
N LEU A 36 -4.31 -19.58 25.25
CA LEU A 36 -4.49 -19.68 26.71
C LEU A 36 -5.52 -18.68 27.27
N LYS A 37 -5.89 -17.67 26.49
CA LYS A 37 -6.77 -16.57 26.93
C LYS A 37 -8.04 -16.42 26.09
N GLN A 38 -8.23 -17.23 25.06
CA GLN A 38 -9.33 -17.12 24.11
C GLN A 38 -10.72 -17.07 24.75
N PHE A 39 -10.94 -17.79 25.88
CA PHE A 39 -12.23 -17.80 26.56
C PHE A 39 -12.48 -16.61 27.51
N LYS A 40 -11.42 -15.89 27.92
CA LYS A 40 -11.54 -14.80 28.90
C LYS A 40 -11.78 -13.45 28.23
N GLU A 41 -11.09 -13.21 27.13
CA GLU A 41 -11.06 -11.90 26.49
C GLU A 41 -12.04 -11.84 25.31
N VAL A 42 -11.58 -12.23 24.13
CA VAL A 42 -12.37 -12.26 22.90
C VAL A 42 -12.51 -13.71 22.43
N PRO A 43 -13.67 -14.34 22.67
CA PRO A 43 -13.96 -15.66 22.13
C PRO A 43 -13.93 -15.68 20.60
N VAL A 44 -13.48 -16.81 20.05
CA VAL A 44 -13.46 -17.06 18.61
C VAL A 44 -14.84 -16.93 17.97
N SER A 45 -15.92 -17.25 18.71
CA SER A 45 -17.30 -17.05 18.23
C SER A 45 -17.60 -15.59 17.89
N LEU A 46 -17.13 -14.64 18.71
CA LEU A 46 -17.31 -13.21 18.43
C LEU A 46 -16.52 -12.77 17.19
N LEU A 47 -15.34 -13.36 16.95
CA LEU A 47 -14.59 -13.08 15.72
C LEU A 47 -15.33 -13.56 14.48
N LYS A 48 -16.00 -14.72 14.55
CA LYS A 48 -16.87 -15.19 13.47
C LYS A 48 -18.05 -14.25 13.26
N GLU A 49 -18.70 -13.81 14.33
CA GLU A 49 -19.81 -12.84 14.25
C GLU A 49 -19.39 -11.50 13.62
N LEU A 50 -18.14 -11.06 13.87
CA LEU A 50 -17.55 -9.89 13.22
C LEU A 50 -17.29 -10.09 11.71
N GLY A 51 -17.33 -11.34 11.23
CA GLY A 51 -17.06 -11.70 9.84
C GLY A 51 -15.62 -12.10 9.55
N PHE A 52 -14.81 -12.44 10.57
CA PHE A 52 -13.50 -13.03 10.34
C PHE A 52 -13.63 -14.49 9.89
N THR A 53 -13.18 -14.76 8.67
CA THR A 53 -13.07 -16.10 8.09
C THR A 53 -11.67 -16.71 8.25
N GLN A 54 -10.77 -15.98 8.92
CA GLN A 54 -9.38 -16.36 9.14
C GLN A 54 -8.87 -15.82 10.48
N LEU A 55 -7.93 -16.53 11.09
CA LEU A 55 -7.24 -16.11 12.31
C LEU A 55 -5.82 -16.69 12.34
N ILE A 56 -4.98 -16.16 13.24
CA ILE A 56 -3.67 -16.74 13.52
C ILE A 56 -3.54 -17.07 15.01
N THR A 57 -2.91 -18.20 15.32
CA THR A 57 -2.54 -18.58 16.70
C THR A 57 -1.09 -19.04 16.75
N ASN A 58 -0.59 -19.31 17.96
CA ASN A 58 0.82 -19.64 18.18
C ASN A 58 0.98 -21.13 18.51
N ALA A 59 1.55 -21.89 17.58
CA ALA A 59 1.75 -23.33 17.73
C ALA A 59 2.72 -23.68 18.86
N TYR A 60 3.74 -22.85 19.10
CA TYR A 60 4.69 -23.06 20.19
C TYR A 60 4.01 -22.99 21.57
N ILE A 61 3.14 -22.01 21.79
CA ILE A 61 2.39 -21.88 23.05
C ILE A 61 1.48 -23.10 23.25
N ILE A 62 0.75 -23.52 22.20
CA ILE A 62 -0.12 -24.70 22.27
C ILE A 62 0.71 -25.92 22.67
N LYS A 63 1.78 -26.21 21.93
CA LYS A 63 2.62 -27.38 22.16
C LYS A 63 3.26 -27.38 23.55
N LYS A 64 3.78 -26.23 24.00
CA LYS A 64 4.48 -26.11 25.28
C LYS A 64 3.53 -26.19 26.48
N SER A 65 2.37 -25.55 26.40
CA SER A 65 1.46 -25.42 27.54
C SER A 65 0.37 -26.49 27.59
N LEU A 66 -0.01 -27.06 26.43
CA LEU A 66 -1.14 -27.98 26.31
C LEU A 66 -0.73 -29.35 25.73
N GLY A 67 0.55 -29.53 25.35
CA GLY A 67 1.04 -30.75 24.73
C GLY A 67 0.51 -30.91 23.30
N SER A 68 0.22 -32.15 22.89
CA SER A 68 -0.36 -32.44 21.58
C SER A 68 -1.87 -32.29 21.59
N ILE A 69 -2.39 -31.31 20.85
CA ILE A 69 -3.80 -31.30 20.44
C ILE A 69 -3.99 -32.21 19.22
N GLN A 70 -5.18 -32.77 19.02
CA GLN A 70 -5.45 -33.60 17.85
C GLN A 70 -5.60 -32.76 16.56
N GLU A 71 -6.33 -31.65 16.63
CA GLU A 71 -6.80 -30.93 15.44
C GLU A 71 -7.08 -29.46 15.81
N ILE A 72 -6.52 -28.52 15.04
CA ILE A 72 -6.47 -27.11 15.41
C ILE A 72 -7.84 -26.42 15.30
N HIS A 73 -8.66 -26.78 14.33
CA HIS A 73 -9.99 -26.19 14.12
C HIS A 73 -10.92 -26.58 15.27
N LYS A 74 -10.96 -27.87 15.64
CA LYS A 74 -11.70 -28.34 16.81
C LYS A 74 -11.21 -27.72 18.11
N PHE A 75 -9.91 -27.53 18.29
CA PHE A 75 -9.35 -26.89 19.48
C PHE A 75 -9.78 -25.43 19.64
N LEU A 76 -9.85 -24.68 18.53
CA LEU A 76 -10.27 -23.28 18.54
C LEU A 76 -11.79 -23.10 18.41
N GLY A 77 -12.53 -24.14 18.04
CA GLY A 77 -13.93 -24.03 17.64
C GLY A 77 -14.10 -23.19 16.36
N PHE A 78 -13.11 -23.19 15.47
CA PHE A 78 -13.06 -22.34 14.26
C PHE A 78 -13.04 -23.17 12.98
N ASP A 79 -14.03 -22.96 12.12
CA ASP A 79 -14.21 -23.66 10.84
C ASP A 79 -13.64 -22.89 9.64
N GLY A 80 -13.21 -21.64 9.83
CA GLY A 80 -12.49 -20.87 8.82
C GLY A 80 -11.00 -21.21 8.78
N VAL A 81 -10.22 -20.40 8.06
CA VAL A 81 -8.80 -20.63 7.82
C VAL A 81 -7.94 -20.33 9.06
N VAL A 82 -7.14 -21.30 9.51
CA VAL A 82 -6.25 -21.13 10.67
C VAL A 82 -4.79 -21.06 10.25
N MET A 83 -4.18 -19.90 10.49
CA MET A 83 -2.74 -19.71 10.40
C MET A 83 -2.06 -20.04 11.74
N THR A 84 -0.88 -20.64 11.70
CA THR A 84 -0.07 -20.90 12.91
C THR A 84 1.32 -20.28 12.82
N ASP A 85 1.67 -19.47 13.82
CA ASP A 85 3.04 -18.98 14.04
C ASP A 85 3.88 -20.05 14.76
N SER A 86 5.14 -20.18 14.38
CA SER A 86 6.11 -21.13 14.95
C SER A 86 6.60 -20.73 16.35
N GLY A 87 6.30 -19.51 16.78
CA GLY A 87 6.74 -18.95 18.06
C GLY A 87 8.01 -18.10 17.96
N ALA A 88 8.38 -17.68 16.75
CA ALA A 88 9.53 -16.82 16.52
C ALA A 88 9.42 -15.49 17.29
N TYR A 89 8.21 -14.95 17.49
CA TYR A 89 8.01 -13.76 18.31
C TYR A 89 8.44 -13.93 19.77
N GLN A 90 8.33 -15.14 20.35
CA GLN A 90 8.86 -15.40 21.69
C GLN A 90 10.39 -15.36 21.72
N LEU A 91 11.06 -15.78 20.63
CA LEU A 91 12.52 -15.59 20.48
C LEU A 91 12.88 -14.12 20.45
N LEU A 92 12.11 -13.31 19.72
CA LEU A 92 12.33 -11.85 19.63
C LEU A 92 12.20 -11.17 21.02
N ARG A 93 11.17 -11.54 21.80
CA ARG A 93 10.91 -10.94 23.12
C ARG A 93 11.84 -11.41 24.22
N TYR A 94 12.13 -12.71 24.28
CA TYR A 94 12.84 -13.32 25.43
C TYR A 94 14.27 -13.73 25.10
N GLY A 95 14.68 -13.65 23.82
CA GLY A 95 16.01 -14.01 23.35
C GLY A 95 16.22 -15.51 23.14
N LEU A 96 17.22 -15.83 22.32
CA LEU A 96 17.58 -17.21 21.92
C LEU A 96 18.01 -18.10 23.10
N ARG A 97 18.50 -17.51 24.20
CA ARG A 97 18.95 -18.26 25.38
C ARG A 97 17.80 -18.77 26.26
N SER A 98 16.62 -18.15 26.14
CA SER A 98 15.48 -18.43 27.03
C SER A 98 14.37 -19.24 26.36
N VAL A 99 14.40 -19.34 25.02
CA VAL A 99 13.40 -20.03 24.23
C VAL A 99 14.11 -20.89 23.19
N TYR A 100 14.03 -22.21 23.33
CA TYR A 100 14.47 -23.15 22.30
C TYR A 100 13.26 -23.64 21.50
N ILE A 101 13.37 -23.58 20.17
CA ILE A 101 12.37 -24.08 19.23
C ILE A 101 13.11 -25.01 18.27
N ASP A 102 12.79 -26.30 18.32
CA ASP A 102 13.25 -27.25 17.32
C ASP A 102 12.47 -27.01 16.01
N PRO A 103 13.15 -26.62 14.92
CA PRO A 103 12.50 -26.24 13.68
C PRO A 103 11.77 -27.40 13.00
N VAL A 104 12.26 -28.63 13.12
CA VAL A 104 11.62 -29.80 12.49
C VAL A 104 10.43 -30.23 13.31
N GLU A 105 10.57 -30.25 14.64
CA GLU A 105 9.52 -30.69 15.54
C GLU A 105 8.29 -29.76 15.50
N ILE A 106 8.49 -28.44 15.45
CA ILE A 106 7.36 -27.49 15.37
C ILE A 106 6.63 -27.56 14.03
N VAL A 107 7.36 -27.73 12.92
CA VAL A 107 6.76 -27.89 11.58
C VAL A 107 5.95 -29.18 11.51
N ARG A 108 6.49 -30.30 12.02
CA ARG A 108 5.74 -31.56 12.13
C ARG A 108 4.48 -31.40 12.97
N PHE A 109 4.57 -30.68 14.08
CA PHE A 109 3.42 -30.39 14.92
C PHE A 109 2.36 -29.58 14.16
N GLN A 110 2.73 -28.47 13.51
CA GLN A 110 1.82 -27.61 12.75
C GLN A 110 1.11 -28.37 11.62
N ASP A 111 1.84 -29.26 10.92
CA ASP A 111 1.29 -30.11 9.88
C ASP A 111 0.31 -31.15 10.44
N ALA A 112 0.72 -31.84 11.51
CA ALA A 112 -0.08 -32.88 12.15
C ALA A 112 -1.39 -32.36 12.76
N VAL A 113 -1.37 -31.17 13.39
CA VAL A 113 -2.59 -30.54 13.94
C VAL A 113 -3.49 -29.95 12.86
N GLY A 114 -3.06 -29.98 11.60
CA GLY A 114 -3.92 -29.60 10.49
C GLY A 114 -3.97 -28.09 10.20
N SER A 115 -2.93 -27.30 10.49
CA SER A 115 -2.90 -25.86 10.13
C SER A 115 -3.17 -25.62 8.64
N ASP A 116 -3.95 -24.60 8.28
CA ASP A 116 -4.15 -24.23 6.86
C ASP A 116 -2.93 -23.52 6.28
N ILE A 117 -2.40 -22.58 7.06
CA ILE A 117 -1.22 -21.78 6.76
C ILE A 117 -0.29 -21.93 7.95
N ALA A 118 0.99 -22.17 7.72
CA ALA A 118 1.96 -22.32 8.80
C ALA A 118 3.26 -21.57 8.50
N VAL A 119 3.77 -20.87 9.51
CA VAL A 119 5.07 -20.20 9.48
C VAL A 119 6.13 -21.16 9.99
N ILE A 120 7.26 -21.28 9.29
CA ILE A 120 8.40 -22.04 9.79
C ILE A 120 9.07 -21.33 10.99
N ALA A 121 9.94 -22.02 11.72
CA ALA A 121 10.71 -21.44 12.82
C ALA A 121 11.90 -20.59 12.35
N ASP A 122 11.65 -19.36 11.95
CA ASP A 122 12.68 -18.38 11.59
C ASP A 122 13.39 -17.76 12.83
N ILE A 123 14.43 -16.98 12.56
CA ILE A 123 15.10 -16.14 13.56
C ILE A 123 14.77 -14.67 13.25
N PRO A 124 13.90 -14.03 14.05
CA PRO A 124 13.56 -12.63 13.84
C PRO A 124 14.77 -11.72 14.00
N THR A 125 15.09 -10.92 12.97
CA THR A 125 16.10 -9.87 13.08
C THR A 125 15.55 -8.74 13.95
N ARG A 126 16.25 -8.36 15.03
CA ARG A 126 15.85 -7.20 15.84
C ARG A 126 16.07 -5.89 15.08
N ASP A 127 15.35 -4.84 15.46
CA ASP A 127 15.49 -3.50 14.87
C ASP A 127 16.80 -2.80 15.26
N ASP A 128 17.42 -3.22 16.37
CA ASP A 128 18.72 -2.75 16.88
C ASP A 128 19.89 -3.71 16.58
N ALA A 129 19.65 -4.78 15.82
CA ALA A 129 20.67 -5.81 15.55
C ALA A 129 21.89 -5.24 14.82
N THR A 130 23.09 -5.69 15.18
CA THR A 130 24.29 -5.41 14.38
C THR A 130 24.20 -6.11 13.02
N TYR A 131 25.10 -5.76 12.10
CA TYR A 131 25.16 -6.41 10.80
C TYR A 131 25.41 -7.92 10.95
N GLU A 132 26.27 -8.33 11.87
CA GLU A 132 26.63 -9.73 12.15
C GLU A 132 25.45 -10.50 12.74
N GLU A 133 24.72 -9.91 13.69
CA GLU A 133 23.51 -10.50 14.26
C GLU A 133 22.41 -10.66 13.21
N ALA A 134 22.23 -9.64 12.36
CA ALA A 134 21.30 -9.70 11.24
C ALA A 134 21.73 -10.77 10.22
N LEU A 135 23.02 -10.87 9.90
CA LEU A 135 23.55 -11.90 9.01
C LEU A 135 23.28 -13.30 9.56
N TYR A 136 23.56 -13.52 10.85
CA TYR A 136 23.24 -14.79 11.51
C TYR A 136 21.75 -15.13 11.40
N SER A 137 20.87 -14.16 11.66
CA SER A 137 19.42 -14.39 11.57
C SER A 137 18.97 -14.81 10.17
N VAL A 138 19.58 -14.24 9.12
CA VAL A 138 19.33 -14.60 7.72
C VAL A 138 19.82 -16.02 7.42
N GLU A 139 21.06 -16.32 7.77
CA GLU A 139 21.68 -17.61 7.45
C GLU A 139 21.01 -18.76 8.21
N GLU A 140 20.70 -18.57 9.49
CA GLU A 140 20.02 -19.57 10.30
C GLU A 140 18.57 -19.79 9.84
N THR A 141 17.84 -18.73 9.47
CA THR A 141 16.48 -18.86 8.90
C THR A 141 16.49 -19.69 7.63
N LEU A 142 17.43 -19.40 6.71
CA LEU A 142 17.57 -20.16 5.45
C LEU A 142 18.00 -21.61 5.70
N ARG A 143 18.89 -21.85 6.68
CA ARG A 143 19.28 -23.21 7.09
C ARG A 143 18.06 -24.00 7.60
N ARG A 144 17.25 -23.39 8.47
CA ARG A 144 16.04 -24.01 9.01
C ARG A 144 14.98 -24.26 7.94
N ALA A 145 14.81 -23.34 7.00
CA ALA A 145 13.94 -23.53 5.84
C ALA A 145 14.33 -24.79 5.05
N LYS A 146 15.63 -24.99 4.79
CA LYS A 146 16.16 -26.18 4.11
C LYS A 146 15.92 -27.48 4.88
N MET A 147 16.01 -27.45 6.21
CA MET A 147 15.80 -28.64 7.06
C MET A 147 14.38 -29.19 6.99
N VAL A 148 13.39 -28.36 6.63
CA VAL A 148 11.97 -28.72 6.66
C VAL A 148 11.34 -28.88 5.27
N LEU A 149 12.13 -28.71 4.20
CA LEU A 149 11.64 -28.75 2.81
C LEU A 149 10.85 -30.02 2.49
N ASP A 150 11.35 -31.20 2.88
CA ASP A 150 10.67 -32.48 2.62
C ASP A 150 9.25 -32.54 3.23
N ILE A 151 9.05 -31.87 4.37
CA ILE A 151 7.74 -31.78 5.04
C ILE A 151 6.88 -30.75 4.30
N VAL A 152 7.46 -29.58 3.99
CA VAL A 152 6.79 -28.48 3.30
C VAL A 152 6.24 -28.91 1.95
N GLU A 153 7.02 -29.60 1.13
CA GLU A 153 6.65 -30.00 -0.23
C GLU A 153 5.56 -31.08 -0.28
N ARG A 154 5.48 -31.93 0.75
CA ARG A 154 4.49 -33.03 0.84
C ARG A 154 3.21 -32.63 1.55
N SER A 155 3.21 -31.45 2.18
CA SER A 155 2.11 -30.98 3.01
C SER A 155 0.97 -30.39 2.19
N LYS A 156 -0.26 -30.51 2.69
CA LYS A 156 -1.43 -29.75 2.20
C LYS A 156 -1.52 -28.35 2.81
N THR A 157 -0.70 -28.06 3.82
CA THR A 157 -0.59 -26.77 4.50
C THR A 157 0.17 -25.80 3.61
N LEU A 158 -0.29 -24.55 3.53
CA LEU A 158 0.45 -23.51 2.84
C LEU A 158 1.56 -22.98 3.74
N TRP A 159 2.81 -23.17 3.33
CA TRP A 159 3.95 -22.76 4.13
C TRP A 159 4.41 -21.34 3.82
N VAL A 160 4.68 -20.59 4.90
CA VAL A 160 5.21 -19.23 4.89
C VAL A 160 6.70 -19.26 5.19
N LEU A 161 7.50 -18.65 4.31
CA LEU A 161 8.93 -18.41 4.54
C LEU A 161 9.19 -16.94 4.91
N PRO A 162 9.53 -16.64 6.17
CA PRO A 162 9.97 -15.31 6.57
C PRO A 162 11.29 -14.92 5.92
N VAL A 163 11.32 -13.72 5.34
CA VAL A 163 12.51 -13.05 4.82
C VAL A 163 13.04 -12.13 5.90
N GLN A 164 14.24 -12.44 6.36
CA GLN A 164 14.91 -11.77 7.49
C GLN A 164 16.04 -10.86 7.02
N GLY A 165 16.58 -10.05 7.93
CA GLY A 165 17.61 -9.04 7.67
C GLY A 165 17.25 -7.65 8.18
N GLY A 166 15.98 -7.43 8.57
CA GLY A 166 15.51 -6.20 9.19
C GLY A 166 15.86 -4.95 8.39
N ILE A 167 16.39 -3.93 9.08
CA ILE A 167 16.79 -2.64 8.49
C ILE A 167 18.07 -2.75 7.63
N HIS A 168 18.78 -3.87 7.67
CA HIS A 168 19.97 -4.11 6.86
C HIS A 168 19.56 -4.55 5.45
N LEU A 169 19.14 -3.57 4.62
CA LEU A 169 18.50 -3.83 3.33
C LEU A 169 19.31 -4.73 2.37
N ARG A 170 20.65 -4.70 2.45
CA ARG A 170 21.51 -5.62 1.67
C ARG A 170 21.34 -7.07 2.08
N LEU A 171 21.26 -7.35 3.38
CA LEU A 171 21.00 -8.68 3.92
C LEU A 171 19.56 -9.11 3.65
N LEU A 172 18.59 -8.20 3.81
CA LEU A 172 17.19 -8.46 3.48
C LEU A 172 17.02 -8.85 2.00
N ARG A 173 17.70 -8.13 1.10
CA ARG A 173 17.73 -8.46 -0.33
C ARG A 173 18.37 -9.82 -0.60
N ARG A 174 19.49 -10.15 0.08
CA ARG A 174 20.13 -11.47 -0.02
C ARG A 174 19.21 -12.57 0.47
N SER A 175 18.54 -12.37 1.60
CA SER A 175 17.55 -13.30 2.14
C SER A 175 16.44 -13.55 1.13
N ALA A 176 15.84 -12.49 0.56
CA ALA A 176 14.78 -12.63 -0.44
C ALA A 176 15.24 -13.41 -1.70
N LEU A 177 16.47 -13.16 -2.18
CA LEU A 177 17.03 -13.88 -3.33
C LEU A 177 17.20 -15.37 -3.06
N MET A 178 17.70 -15.73 -1.87
CA MET A 178 17.88 -17.13 -1.50
C MET A 178 16.55 -17.81 -1.18
N SER A 179 15.60 -17.09 -0.58
CA SER A 179 14.28 -17.63 -0.26
C SER A 179 13.46 -17.99 -1.51
N LYS A 180 13.61 -17.24 -2.62
CA LYS A 180 12.91 -17.57 -3.88
C LYS A 180 13.50 -18.79 -4.61
N GLU A 181 14.72 -19.22 -4.25
CA GLU A 181 15.34 -20.44 -4.79
C GLU A 181 14.85 -21.70 -4.07
N LEU A 182 14.20 -21.55 -2.91
CA LEU A 182 13.60 -22.66 -2.18
C LEU A 182 12.17 -22.88 -2.69
N GLU A 183 11.97 -24.00 -3.38
CA GLU A 183 10.64 -24.45 -3.83
C GLU A 183 9.79 -24.95 -2.64
N GLY A 184 8.49 -25.16 -2.87
CA GLY A 184 7.54 -25.62 -1.84
C GLY A 184 6.88 -24.51 -1.01
N PHE A 185 7.52 -23.35 -0.83
CA PHE A 185 6.90 -22.24 -0.10
C PHE A 185 5.82 -21.52 -0.93
N SER A 186 4.65 -21.36 -0.32
CA SER A 186 3.47 -20.78 -0.98
C SER A 186 3.36 -19.28 -0.76
N ILE A 187 3.91 -18.78 0.36
CA ILE A 187 3.77 -17.42 0.83
C ILE A 187 5.14 -16.96 1.35
N TYR A 188 5.50 -15.71 1.12
CA TYR A 188 6.67 -15.10 1.75
C TYR A 188 6.21 -14.07 2.76
N ALA A 189 6.93 -13.96 3.88
CA ALA A 189 6.65 -12.94 4.88
C ALA A 189 7.82 -11.99 5.06
N ILE A 190 7.56 -10.75 5.43
CA ILE A 190 8.57 -9.78 5.82
C ILE A 190 8.64 -9.77 7.34
N GLY A 191 9.76 -10.24 7.88
CA GLY A 191 10.00 -10.40 9.30
C GLY A 191 10.28 -9.09 10.05
N SER A 192 9.88 -9.06 11.32
CA SER A 192 10.34 -8.09 12.33
C SER A 192 10.05 -6.58 12.17
N PRO A 193 9.01 -6.09 11.47
CA PRO A 193 8.73 -4.66 11.43
C PRO A 193 8.00 -4.14 12.68
N VAL A 194 7.59 -5.03 13.62
CA VAL A 194 6.69 -4.70 14.74
C VAL A 194 7.22 -3.53 15.58
N LEU A 195 8.48 -3.61 16.02
CA LEU A 195 9.10 -2.57 16.85
C LEU A 195 9.28 -1.25 16.09
N LEU A 196 9.51 -1.30 14.77
CA LEU A 196 9.58 -0.10 13.93
C LEU A 196 8.21 0.58 13.86
N MET A 197 7.13 -0.19 13.70
CA MET A 197 5.78 0.34 13.66
C MET A 197 5.34 0.92 15.01
N GLU A 198 5.73 0.32 16.13
CA GLU A 198 5.51 0.87 17.48
C GLU A 198 6.19 2.23 17.67
N LYS A 199 7.37 2.42 17.05
CA LYS A 199 8.14 3.67 17.06
C LYS A 199 7.76 4.65 15.94
N TYR A 200 6.70 4.38 15.17
CA TYR A 200 6.28 5.16 14.00
C TYR A 200 7.36 5.32 12.91
N GLU A 201 8.35 4.43 12.86
CA GLU A 201 9.43 4.41 11.85
C GLU A 201 8.95 3.78 10.52
N TYR A 202 7.80 4.23 10.02
CA TYR A 202 7.18 3.66 8.82
C TYR A 202 8.03 3.78 7.57
N SER A 203 8.88 4.80 7.45
CA SER A 203 9.81 4.91 6.32
C SER A 203 10.72 3.68 6.20
N LYS A 204 11.24 3.16 7.31
CA LYS A 204 12.07 1.94 7.33
C LYS A 204 11.24 0.70 6.92
N VAL A 205 10.00 0.60 7.40
CA VAL A 205 9.07 -0.47 7.00
C VAL A 205 8.81 -0.44 5.49
N ILE A 206 8.59 0.73 4.92
CA ILE A 206 8.42 0.92 3.47
C ILE A 206 9.69 0.48 2.71
N GLU A 207 10.89 0.87 3.15
CA GLU A 207 12.15 0.42 2.52
C GLU A 207 12.31 -1.11 2.57
N MET A 208 11.93 -1.75 3.67
CA MET A 208 11.95 -3.21 3.79
C MET A 208 11.01 -3.86 2.77
N ILE A 209 9.77 -3.38 2.66
CA ILE A 209 8.78 -3.87 1.70
C ILE A 209 9.29 -3.70 0.27
N LEU A 210 9.78 -2.52 -0.08
CA LEU A 210 10.33 -2.23 -1.41
C LEU A 210 11.49 -3.16 -1.77
N THR A 211 12.39 -3.40 -0.82
CA THR A 211 13.55 -4.27 -1.01
C THR A 211 13.12 -5.70 -1.35
N VAL A 212 12.13 -6.22 -0.63
CA VAL A 212 11.62 -7.57 -0.82
C VAL A 212 10.77 -7.68 -2.09
N LYS A 213 9.89 -6.72 -2.36
CA LYS A 213 9.01 -6.70 -3.55
C LYS A 213 9.75 -6.58 -4.87
N LYS A 214 10.94 -5.96 -4.88
CA LYS A 214 11.82 -5.91 -6.07
C LYS A 214 12.47 -7.26 -6.41
N VAL A 215 12.41 -8.24 -5.50
CA VAL A 215 13.12 -9.53 -5.63
C VAL A 215 12.18 -10.72 -5.73
N LEU A 216 11.15 -10.74 -4.89
CA LEU A 216 10.26 -11.90 -4.78
C LEU A 216 9.32 -12.03 -5.99
N PRO A 217 8.86 -13.27 -6.28
CA PRO A 217 7.92 -13.51 -7.38
C PRO A 217 6.62 -12.71 -7.21
N ILE A 218 6.14 -12.10 -8.30
CA ILE A 218 4.92 -11.27 -8.28
C ILE A 218 3.65 -12.12 -8.10
N ASP A 219 3.67 -13.41 -8.41
CA ASP A 219 2.53 -14.32 -8.30
C ASP A 219 2.31 -14.87 -6.88
N LYS A 220 3.25 -14.62 -5.96
CA LYS A 220 3.18 -15.10 -4.58
C LYS A 220 2.58 -14.05 -3.63
N PRO A 221 1.74 -14.43 -2.66
CA PRO A 221 1.29 -13.53 -1.60
C PRO A 221 2.43 -13.10 -0.69
N ILE A 222 2.38 -11.85 -0.23
CA ILE A 222 3.29 -11.29 0.76
C ILE A 222 2.55 -11.03 2.07
N HIS A 223 3.08 -11.58 3.16
CA HIS A 223 2.61 -11.33 4.52
C HIS A 223 3.53 -10.33 5.24
N LEU A 224 2.97 -9.35 5.96
CA LEU A 224 3.73 -8.42 6.79
C LEU A 224 3.39 -8.66 8.27
N PHE A 225 4.38 -9.12 9.04
CA PHE A 225 4.14 -9.50 10.43
C PHE A 225 3.83 -8.31 11.34
N GLY A 226 2.79 -8.45 12.15
CA GLY A 226 2.43 -7.51 13.23
C GLY A 226 1.82 -6.18 12.79
N ALA A 227 1.57 -5.98 11.50
CA ALA A 227 0.94 -4.76 10.98
C ALA A 227 -0.56 -4.76 11.29
N GLY A 228 -0.94 -4.10 12.40
CA GLY A 228 -2.32 -4.11 12.90
C GLY A 228 -2.97 -2.77 13.15
N HIS A 229 -2.28 -1.65 12.90
CA HIS A 229 -2.89 -0.34 13.05
C HIS A 229 -3.48 0.12 11.71
N PRO A 230 -4.76 0.54 11.64
CA PRO A 230 -5.43 0.96 10.40
C PRO A 230 -4.61 1.95 9.55
N MET A 231 -4.02 2.96 10.20
CA MET A 231 -3.31 4.06 9.55
C MET A 231 -2.24 3.67 8.51
N ILE A 232 -1.58 2.52 8.68
CA ILE A 232 -0.48 2.09 7.80
C ILE A 232 -0.93 1.11 6.72
N ILE A 233 -2.11 0.48 6.89
CA ILE A 233 -2.62 -0.58 6.00
C ILE A 233 -2.68 -0.13 4.54
N PRO A 234 -3.23 1.04 4.18
CA PRO A 234 -3.30 1.46 2.78
C PRO A 234 -1.92 1.59 2.13
N PHE A 235 -0.93 2.11 2.86
CA PHE A 235 0.43 2.30 2.34
C PHE A 235 1.14 0.97 2.06
N ILE A 236 1.05 0.00 2.97
CA ILE A 236 1.69 -1.31 2.76
C ILE A 236 0.98 -2.10 1.66
N VAL A 237 -0.34 -1.99 1.55
CA VAL A 237 -1.11 -2.62 0.47
C VAL A 237 -0.77 -1.98 -0.87
N ALA A 238 -0.62 -0.65 -0.95
CA ALA A 238 -0.19 0.02 -2.18
C ALA A 238 1.20 -0.41 -2.68
N LEU A 239 2.01 -1.04 -1.83
CA LEU A 239 3.30 -1.65 -2.21
C LEU A 239 3.20 -3.17 -2.48
N GLY A 240 2.01 -3.75 -2.37
CA GLY A 240 1.72 -5.14 -2.68
C GLY A 240 1.98 -6.13 -1.56
N VAL A 241 1.75 -5.71 -0.31
CA VAL A 241 1.48 -6.61 0.82
C VAL A 241 0.03 -7.09 0.74
N ASP A 242 -0.19 -8.39 0.88
CA ASP A 242 -1.50 -9.03 0.70
C ASP A 242 -2.11 -9.53 2.01
N MET A 243 -1.28 -9.81 3.02
CA MET A 243 -1.74 -10.32 4.31
C MET A 243 -0.96 -9.69 5.45
N PHE A 244 -1.58 -9.60 6.61
CA PHE A 244 -0.92 -9.10 7.81
C PHE A 244 -1.69 -9.57 9.05
N ASP A 245 -1.00 -9.68 10.17
CA ASP A 245 -1.55 -10.13 11.44
C ASP A 245 -1.28 -9.12 12.55
N SER A 246 -2.10 -9.12 13.60
CA SER A 246 -1.73 -8.40 14.82
C SER A 246 -2.50 -8.81 16.06
N ALA A 247 -1.81 -8.68 17.20
CA ALA A 247 -2.41 -8.69 18.53
C ALA A 247 -2.76 -7.28 19.02
N SER A 248 -2.51 -6.23 18.23
CA SER A 248 -2.72 -4.83 18.62
C SER A 248 -4.12 -4.58 19.18
N TYR A 249 -5.17 -5.14 18.55
CA TYR A 249 -6.56 -4.94 18.96
C TYR A 249 -6.81 -5.27 20.44
N ILE A 250 -6.23 -6.37 20.94
CA ILE A 250 -6.41 -6.82 22.33
C ILE A 250 -5.33 -6.25 23.25
N LEU A 251 -4.10 -6.07 22.77
CA LEU A 251 -3.04 -5.43 23.56
C LEU A 251 -3.42 -3.99 23.91
N TYR A 252 -3.97 -3.26 22.94
CA TYR A 252 -4.38 -1.88 23.12
C TYR A 252 -5.59 -1.83 24.06
N ALA A 253 -6.57 -2.73 23.88
CA ALA A 253 -7.72 -2.79 24.77
C ALA A 253 -7.35 -3.05 26.24
N ARG A 254 -6.36 -3.92 26.51
CA ARG A 254 -5.82 -4.16 27.87
C ARG A 254 -5.21 -2.90 28.48
N ASP A 255 -4.61 -2.05 27.66
CA ASP A 255 -4.03 -0.76 28.07
C ASP A 255 -5.06 0.38 28.07
N GLY A 256 -6.36 0.08 27.89
CA GLY A 256 -7.41 1.10 27.80
C GLY A 256 -7.32 1.96 26.53
N ARG A 257 -6.64 1.49 25.49
CA ARG A 257 -6.43 2.22 24.24
C ARG A 257 -7.50 1.90 23.19
N TYR A 258 -7.98 2.98 22.56
CA TYR A 258 -9.05 3.03 21.57
C TYR A 258 -8.46 3.38 20.19
N ILE A 259 -8.54 2.47 19.22
CA ILE A 259 -8.01 2.64 17.87
C ILE A 259 -9.01 3.42 17.00
N THR A 260 -8.53 4.36 16.19
CA THR A 260 -9.26 4.99 15.07
C THR A 260 -8.55 4.70 13.74
N GLU A 261 -9.05 5.21 12.60
CA GLU A 261 -8.32 5.06 11.34
C GLU A 261 -6.93 5.70 11.36
N GLY A 262 -6.79 6.84 12.04
CA GLY A 262 -5.59 7.67 11.98
C GLY A 262 -4.69 7.55 13.21
N ILE A 263 -5.29 7.57 14.40
CA ILE A 263 -4.58 7.67 15.68
C ILE A 263 -5.17 6.75 16.74
N THR A 264 -4.43 6.54 17.82
CA THR A 264 -4.90 5.81 18.99
C THR A 264 -5.05 6.76 20.16
N TYR A 265 -6.18 6.69 20.84
CA TYR A 265 -6.44 7.43 22.08
C TYR A 265 -6.39 6.50 23.27
N LYS A 266 -6.23 7.05 24.47
CA LYS A 266 -6.71 6.36 25.66
C LYS A 266 -8.18 6.66 25.85
N LEU A 267 -8.95 5.66 26.27
CA LEU A 267 -10.39 5.81 26.52
C LEU A 267 -10.66 6.91 27.57
N GLU A 268 -9.81 7.03 28.58
CA GLU A 268 -9.93 8.02 29.66
C GLU A 268 -9.76 9.47 29.19
N ASP A 269 -9.12 9.70 28.04
CA ASP A 269 -8.85 11.02 27.48
C ASP A 269 -9.91 11.46 26.46
N LEU A 270 -10.94 10.64 26.22
CA LEU A 270 -11.99 10.93 25.25
C LEU A 270 -13.21 11.55 25.92
N ASP A 271 -13.78 12.58 25.28
CA ASP A 271 -15.11 13.09 25.64
C ASP A 271 -16.24 12.33 24.90
N TYR A 272 -15.94 11.85 23.68
CA TYR A 272 -16.89 11.15 22.81
C TYR A 272 -16.20 9.95 22.14
N LEU A 273 -16.99 8.93 21.77
CA LEU A 273 -16.52 7.82 20.94
C LEU A 273 -16.75 8.16 19.46
N PRO A 274 -15.72 8.47 18.65
CA PRO A 274 -15.88 8.87 17.25
C PRO A 274 -16.05 7.64 16.33
N CYS A 275 -17.08 6.83 16.57
CA CYS A 275 -17.35 5.61 15.82
C CYS A 275 -18.82 5.18 16.00
N GLU A 276 -19.37 4.53 14.98
CA GLU A 276 -20.75 4.04 14.93
C GLU A 276 -20.82 2.50 14.96
N CYS A 277 -19.74 1.82 15.38
CA CYS A 277 -19.76 0.36 15.52
C CYS A 277 -20.74 -0.07 16.63
N PRO A 278 -21.18 -1.35 16.66
CA PRO A 278 -22.13 -1.84 17.66
C PRO A 278 -21.75 -1.60 19.13
N ILE A 279 -20.46 -1.39 19.42
CA ILE A 279 -20.00 -1.01 20.75
C ILE A 279 -20.26 0.49 20.98
N CYS A 280 -19.73 1.34 20.10
CA CYS A 280 -19.83 2.80 20.22
C CYS A 280 -21.25 3.35 20.00
N SER A 281 -22.15 2.58 19.36
CA SER A 281 -23.56 2.92 19.26
C SER A 281 -24.36 2.58 20.53
N LYS A 282 -23.82 1.72 21.41
CA LYS A 282 -24.49 1.25 22.63
C LYS A 282 -23.94 1.92 23.88
N TYR A 283 -22.66 2.26 23.89
CA TYR A 283 -21.97 2.83 25.04
C TYR A 283 -21.43 4.22 24.72
N ASP A 284 -21.32 5.05 25.75
CA ASP A 284 -20.50 6.26 25.77
C ASP A 284 -19.19 6.01 26.53
N VAL A 285 -18.32 7.03 26.63
CA VAL A 285 -17.02 6.90 27.32
C VAL A 285 -17.21 6.52 28.79
N LYS A 286 -18.13 7.20 29.48
CA LYS A 286 -18.36 7.00 30.92
C LYS A 286 -18.86 5.58 31.22
N SER A 287 -19.87 5.12 30.49
CA SER A 287 -20.42 3.77 30.65
C SER A 287 -19.39 2.68 30.32
N LEU A 288 -18.51 2.86 29.33
CA LEU A 288 -17.40 1.93 29.10
C LEU A 288 -16.40 1.92 30.27
N LEU A 289 -16.10 3.08 30.87
CA LEU A 289 -15.18 3.18 32.01
C LEU A 289 -15.75 2.52 33.28
N GLU A 290 -17.07 2.57 33.46
CA GLU A 290 -17.82 1.97 34.58
C GLU A 290 -17.97 0.44 34.47
N LEU A 291 -17.78 -0.15 33.28
CA LEU A 291 -17.76 -1.61 33.12
C LEU A 291 -16.65 -2.25 33.96
N ASN A 292 -16.86 -3.51 34.33
CA ASN A 292 -15.78 -4.29 34.91
C ASN A 292 -14.61 -4.44 33.91
N VAL A 293 -13.41 -4.70 34.43
CA VAL A 293 -12.18 -4.68 33.63
C VAL A 293 -12.25 -5.65 32.44
N GLU A 294 -12.81 -6.85 32.61
CA GLU A 294 -12.89 -7.85 31.55
C GLU A 294 -13.88 -7.43 30.44
N GLU A 295 -15.04 -6.90 30.82
CA GLU A 295 -16.03 -6.38 29.87
C GLU A 295 -15.51 -5.16 29.13
N ARG A 296 -14.83 -4.24 29.82
CA ARG A 296 -14.23 -3.07 29.19
C ARG A 296 -13.17 -3.47 28.16
N ILE A 297 -12.27 -4.38 28.52
CA ILE A 297 -11.25 -4.91 27.60
C ILE A 297 -11.91 -5.58 26.39
N ARG A 298 -12.93 -6.40 26.62
CA ARG A 298 -13.65 -7.09 25.53
C ARG A 298 -14.30 -6.09 24.58
N ASN A 299 -15.04 -5.11 25.10
CA ASN A 299 -15.72 -4.10 24.28
C ASN A 299 -14.71 -3.23 23.50
N LEU A 300 -13.60 -2.81 24.13
CA LEU A 300 -12.53 -2.09 23.44
C LEU A 300 -11.87 -2.95 22.34
N ALA A 301 -11.63 -4.23 22.61
CA ALA A 301 -11.03 -5.14 21.63
C ALA A 301 -11.95 -5.37 20.43
N LEU A 302 -13.27 -5.50 20.66
CA LEU A 302 -14.27 -5.61 19.60
C LEU A 302 -14.33 -4.33 18.76
N HIS A 303 -14.37 -3.15 19.39
CA HIS A 303 -14.28 -1.87 18.68
C HIS A 303 -13.01 -1.80 17.82
N ASN A 304 -11.85 -2.11 18.39
CA ASN A 304 -10.57 -2.08 17.68
C ASN A 304 -10.60 -3.00 16.44
N LEU A 305 -11.18 -4.19 16.55
CA LEU A 305 -11.36 -5.12 15.43
C LEU A 305 -12.32 -4.56 14.37
N TYR A 306 -13.42 -3.90 14.76
CA TYR A 306 -14.34 -3.25 13.83
C TYR A 306 -13.63 -2.18 12.99
N VAL A 307 -12.82 -1.33 13.62
CA VAL A 307 -12.07 -0.28 12.91
C VAL A 307 -11.05 -0.87 11.95
N ILE A 308 -10.30 -1.90 12.38
CA ILE A 308 -9.36 -2.60 11.50
C ILE A 308 -10.11 -3.19 10.30
N LEU A 309 -11.21 -3.91 10.51
CA LEU A 309 -11.99 -4.52 9.44
C LEU A 309 -12.60 -3.47 8.50
N ARG A 310 -13.07 -2.33 9.03
CA ARG A 310 -13.55 -1.19 8.23
C ARG A 310 -12.46 -0.70 7.29
N GLU A 311 -11.23 -0.58 7.78
CA GLU A 311 -10.10 -0.14 6.96
C GLU A 311 -9.75 -1.15 5.86
N ILE A 312 -9.76 -2.46 6.15
CA ILE A 312 -9.59 -3.50 5.12
C ILE A 312 -10.61 -3.35 4.00
N LYS A 313 -11.88 -3.20 4.37
CA LYS A 313 -12.98 -3.06 3.40
C LYS A 313 -12.81 -1.79 2.57
N ARG A 314 -12.42 -0.68 3.20
CA ARG A 314 -12.15 0.59 2.51
C ARG A 314 -11.02 0.47 1.50
N VAL A 315 -9.92 -0.20 1.87
CA VAL A 315 -8.80 -0.47 0.95
C VAL A 315 -9.25 -1.33 -0.23
N LYS A 316 -10.07 -2.36 -0.01
CA LYS A 316 -10.63 -3.19 -1.10
C LYS A 316 -11.51 -2.38 -2.05
N VAL A 317 -12.39 -1.52 -1.52
CA VAL A 317 -13.22 -0.63 -2.35
C VAL A 317 -12.32 0.29 -3.17
N ALA A 318 -11.32 0.91 -2.54
CA ALA A 318 -10.37 1.78 -3.22
C ALA A 318 -9.61 1.04 -4.34
N ILE A 319 -9.21 -0.22 -4.13
CA ILE A 319 -8.58 -1.03 -5.18
C ILE A 319 -9.53 -1.26 -6.36
N ARG A 320 -10.79 -1.61 -6.09
CA ARG A 320 -11.79 -1.85 -7.16
C ARG A 320 -12.04 -0.58 -7.97
N GLU A 321 -12.20 0.55 -7.31
CA GLU A 321 -12.50 1.84 -7.94
C GLU A 321 -11.27 2.53 -8.55
N GLY A 322 -10.05 2.02 -8.32
CA GLY A 322 -8.83 2.68 -8.77
C GLY A 322 -8.55 3.99 -8.04
N ARG A 323 -8.86 4.00 -6.75
CA ARG A 323 -8.77 5.15 -5.84
C ARG A 323 -7.85 4.91 -4.64
N LEU A 324 -6.96 3.91 -4.72
CA LEU A 324 -6.05 3.60 -3.63
C LEU A 324 -5.08 4.75 -3.39
N TRP A 325 -4.65 5.47 -4.43
CA TRP A 325 -3.80 6.66 -4.27
C TRP A 325 -4.50 7.77 -3.48
N GLU A 326 -5.75 8.07 -3.80
CA GLU A 326 -6.59 9.03 -3.07
C GLU A 326 -6.68 8.64 -1.59
N LEU A 327 -6.85 7.34 -1.30
CA LEU A 327 -6.86 6.84 0.07
C LEU A 327 -5.50 7.05 0.77
N LEU A 328 -4.37 6.91 0.07
CA LEU A 328 -3.05 7.26 0.62
C LEU A 328 -2.95 8.74 0.96
N GLU A 329 -3.45 9.63 0.09
CA GLU A 329 -3.42 11.07 0.30
C GLU A 329 -4.30 11.50 1.49
N GLU A 330 -5.45 10.85 1.67
CA GLU A 330 -6.30 11.04 2.84
C GLU A 330 -5.58 10.58 4.12
N ARG A 331 -5.04 9.35 4.14
CA ARG A 331 -4.38 8.76 5.32
C ARG A 331 -3.06 9.43 5.66
N GLY A 332 -2.35 9.94 4.66
CA GLY A 332 -1.11 10.69 4.83
C GLY A 332 -1.30 11.97 5.64
N ARG A 333 -2.54 12.46 5.81
CA ARG A 333 -2.85 13.63 6.65
C ARG A 333 -3.10 13.29 8.12
N SER A 334 -3.14 12.01 8.50
CA SER A 334 -3.42 11.60 9.88
C SER A 334 -2.23 11.73 10.82
N HIS A 335 -0.99 11.62 10.32
CA HIS A 335 0.22 11.72 11.16
C HIS A 335 1.44 12.18 10.33
N PRO A 336 2.37 13.00 10.88
CA PRO A 336 3.54 13.48 10.15
C PRO A 336 4.41 12.36 9.53
N SER A 337 4.56 11.22 10.21
CA SER A 337 5.31 10.09 9.66
C SER A 337 4.63 9.45 8.44
N LEU A 338 3.30 9.46 8.35
CA LEU A 338 2.57 9.03 7.15
C LEU A 338 2.64 10.08 6.05
N ARG A 339 2.57 11.37 6.41
CA ARG A 339 2.77 12.46 5.44
C ARG A 339 4.11 12.36 4.74
N TYR A 340 5.14 11.97 5.49
CA TYR A 340 6.48 11.74 4.96
C TYR A 340 6.51 10.57 3.95
N LEU A 341 5.68 9.53 4.11
CA LEU A 341 5.60 8.44 3.14
C LEU A 341 5.13 8.94 1.76
N LEU A 342 4.17 9.86 1.68
CA LEU A 342 3.76 10.46 0.39
C LEU A 342 4.93 11.16 -0.31
N THR A 343 5.84 11.78 0.45
CA THR A 343 7.08 12.34 -0.10
C THR A 343 8.04 11.25 -0.54
N LEU A 344 8.17 10.17 0.23
CA LEU A 344 9.00 9.01 -0.12
C LEU A 344 8.59 8.40 -1.45
N PHE A 345 7.28 8.30 -1.73
CA PHE A 345 6.74 7.76 -2.98
C PHE A 345 7.12 8.60 -4.21
N ARG A 346 7.61 9.84 -4.05
CA ARG A 346 8.19 10.64 -5.15
C ARG A 346 9.58 10.16 -5.58
N ARG A 347 10.25 9.32 -4.80
CA ARG A 347 11.52 8.73 -5.21
C ARG A 347 11.32 7.86 -6.44
N LYS A 348 12.19 8.04 -7.43
CA LYS A 348 12.10 7.36 -8.73
C LYS A 348 12.07 5.83 -8.61
N ASP A 349 12.82 5.26 -7.67
CA ASP A 349 12.90 3.82 -7.51
C ASP A 349 11.62 3.20 -6.92
N ILE A 350 10.79 4.01 -6.24
CA ILE A 350 9.50 3.61 -5.69
C ILE A 350 8.41 3.87 -6.73
N SER A 351 8.38 5.07 -7.29
CA SER A 351 7.35 5.45 -8.25
C SER A 351 7.38 4.59 -9.52
N LYS A 352 8.58 4.19 -9.98
CA LYS A 352 8.73 3.21 -11.08
C LYS A 352 8.30 1.79 -10.70
N LEU A 353 8.51 1.36 -9.45
CA LEU A 353 8.01 0.07 -9.00
C LEU A 353 6.49 0.06 -8.96
N ILE A 354 5.88 1.11 -8.42
CA ILE A 354 4.41 1.22 -8.35
C ILE A 354 3.83 1.29 -9.77
N GLU A 355 4.43 2.08 -10.67
CA GLU A 355 4.00 2.13 -12.07
C GLU A 355 4.09 0.78 -12.79
N LEU A 356 5.12 -0.02 -12.49
CA LEU A 356 5.26 -1.37 -13.03
C LEU A 356 4.15 -2.32 -12.54
N LEU A 357 3.68 -2.15 -11.30
CA LEU A 357 2.67 -3.00 -10.69
C LEU A 357 1.23 -2.57 -11.03
N ASP A 358 1.05 -1.29 -11.30
CA ASP A 358 -0.23 -0.63 -11.58
C ASP A 358 -0.88 -1.10 -12.90
N PRO A 359 -2.19 -1.38 -12.94
CA PRO A 359 -2.88 -1.71 -14.17
C PRO A 359 -2.92 -0.52 -15.15
N ARG A 360 -2.57 -0.76 -16.42
CA ARG A 360 -2.57 0.31 -17.43
C ARG A 360 -3.95 0.88 -17.74
N VAL A 361 -4.94 -0.01 -17.83
CA VAL A 361 -6.34 0.28 -18.15
C VAL A 361 -7.20 -0.58 -17.22
N ARG A 362 -8.32 -0.01 -16.77
CA ARG A 362 -9.36 -0.69 -16.00
C ARG A 362 -10.62 -0.84 -16.85
N GLY A 363 -11.42 -1.86 -16.58
CA GLY A 363 -12.72 -2.04 -17.25
C GLY A 363 -13.67 -0.88 -16.93
N ASP A 364 -13.77 -0.50 -15.65
CA ASP A 364 -14.55 0.63 -15.17
C ASP A 364 -13.61 1.78 -14.81
N ALA A 365 -13.48 2.78 -15.69
CA ALA A 365 -12.60 3.91 -15.49
C ALA A 365 -13.29 4.99 -14.64
N HIS A 366 -12.75 5.26 -13.45
CA HIS A 366 -13.14 6.40 -12.63
C HIS A 366 -12.24 7.61 -12.90
N ALA A 367 -12.78 8.81 -12.71
CA ALA A 367 -11.99 10.02 -12.87
C ALA A 367 -10.89 10.14 -11.81
N LEU A 368 -9.67 10.42 -12.27
CA LEU A 368 -8.51 10.68 -11.40
C LEU A 368 -8.70 11.99 -10.64
N PHE A 369 -8.50 11.97 -9.33
CA PHE A 369 -8.48 13.19 -8.54
C PHE A 369 -7.04 13.60 -8.24
N LEU A 370 -6.63 14.74 -8.80
CA LEU A 370 -5.27 15.27 -8.70
C LEU A 370 -5.30 16.52 -7.83
N TYR A 371 -4.93 16.37 -6.56
CA TYR A 371 -5.11 17.42 -5.56
C TYR A 371 -3.94 18.41 -5.52
N GLU A 372 -2.72 17.90 -5.30
CA GLU A 372 -1.54 18.73 -5.01
C GLU A 372 -0.25 18.01 -5.44
N SER A 373 0.91 18.50 -5.03
CA SER A 373 2.20 17.89 -5.39
C SER A 373 2.36 16.43 -4.97
N THR A 374 1.56 15.91 -4.03
CA THR A 374 1.50 14.49 -3.66
C THR A 374 0.87 13.61 -4.74
N SER A 375 0.15 14.17 -5.71
CA SER A 375 -0.42 13.40 -6.83
C SER A 375 0.56 13.24 -7.99
N LEU A 376 1.65 14.03 -8.05
CA LEU A 376 2.66 13.98 -9.11
C LEU A 376 3.36 12.62 -9.34
N PRO A 377 3.61 11.77 -8.32
CA PRO A 377 4.25 10.47 -8.51
C PRO A 377 3.26 9.33 -8.85
N ARG A 378 2.00 9.64 -9.14
CA ARG A 378 1.02 8.67 -9.63
C ARG A 378 1.50 7.94 -10.90
N PRO A 379 1.23 6.64 -11.03
CA PRO A 379 1.56 5.87 -12.23
C PRO A 379 1.10 6.51 -13.53
N GLU A 380 -0.11 7.06 -13.57
CA GLU A 380 -0.69 7.65 -14.77
C GLU A 380 0.10 8.87 -15.26
N LEU A 381 0.56 9.72 -14.35
CA LEU A 381 1.37 10.89 -14.68
C LEU A 381 2.80 10.50 -15.11
N ILE A 382 3.36 9.44 -14.52
CA ILE A 382 4.67 8.89 -14.90
C ILE A 382 4.61 8.28 -16.30
N ARG A 383 3.59 7.44 -16.55
CA ARG A 383 3.32 6.86 -17.88
C ARG A 383 3.11 7.93 -18.92
N HIS A 384 2.36 8.98 -18.56
CA HIS A 384 2.16 10.13 -19.43
C HIS A 384 3.48 10.83 -19.77
N GLU A 385 4.34 11.12 -18.79
CA GLU A 385 5.62 11.79 -19.04
C GLU A 385 6.51 10.96 -19.99
N ASP A 386 6.60 9.64 -19.78
CA ASP A 386 7.37 8.74 -20.65
C ASP A 386 6.75 8.62 -22.05
N TYR A 387 5.41 8.59 -22.13
CA TYR A 387 4.69 8.56 -23.40
C TYR A 387 4.89 9.86 -24.19
N LEU A 388 4.67 11.02 -23.57
CA LEU A 388 4.80 12.32 -24.20
C LEU A 388 6.20 12.56 -24.76
N ASN A 389 7.23 12.14 -24.02
CA ASN A 389 8.60 12.21 -24.50
C ASN A 389 8.77 11.46 -25.82
N ARG A 390 8.35 10.18 -25.87
CA ARG A 390 8.42 9.36 -27.10
C ARG A 390 7.52 9.89 -28.22
N TYR A 391 6.33 10.37 -27.88
CA TYR A 391 5.38 10.94 -28.84
C TYR A 391 5.99 12.13 -29.58
N ILE A 392 6.66 13.04 -28.86
CA ILE A 392 7.33 14.20 -29.45
C ILE A 392 8.56 13.77 -30.25
N ASP A 393 9.36 12.81 -29.78
CA ASP A 393 10.57 12.33 -30.50
C ASP A 393 10.27 11.72 -31.86
N MET A 394 9.05 11.20 -32.06
CA MET A 394 8.61 10.62 -33.34
C MET A 394 8.10 11.67 -34.34
N ARG A 395 8.00 12.94 -33.94
CA ARG A 395 7.49 14.01 -34.82
C ARG A 395 8.60 14.50 -35.72
N GLY A 396 8.30 14.60 -37.02
CA GLY A 396 9.22 15.13 -38.04
C GLY A 396 8.75 16.46 -38.65
N GLY A 397 7.72 17.09 -38.08
CA GLY A 397 7.11 18.31 -38.62
C GLY A 397 8.05 19.50 -38.50
N ARG A 398 8.32 20.21 -39.61
CA ARG A 398 9.11 21.47 -39.61
C ARG A 398 8.24 22.72 -39.46
N GLY A 399 6.91 22.60 -39.47
CA GLY A 399 6.02 23.76 -39.44
C GLY A 399 5.76 24.29 -38.03
N THR A 400 4.52 24.18 -37.58
CA THR A 400 4.01 24.87 -36.39
C THR A 400 3.41 23.92 -35.36
N ALA A 401 3.83 24.06 -34.10
CA ALA A 401 3.13 23.48 -32.95
C ALA A 401 2.24 24.52 -32.26
N LEU A 402 0.99 24.16 -31.95
CA LEU A 402 0.04 24.99 -31.22
C LEU A 402 -0.24 24.42 -29.83
N LEU A 403 -0.11 25.25 -28.79
CA LEU A 403 -0.38 24.91 -27.40
C LEU A 403 -1.62 25.66 -26.95
N ILE A 404 -2.68 24.93 -26.58
CA ILE A 404 -3.97 25.47 -26.14
C ILE A 404 -4.17 25.12 -24.66
N PRO A 405 -4.59 26.04 -23.79
CA PRO A 405 -4.85 25.70 -22.39
C PRO A 405 -6.06 24.77 -22.28
N ARG A 406 -6.00 23.78 -21.40
CA ARG A 406 -7.16 22.95 -21.05
C ARG A 406 -7.89 23.46 -19.82
N THR A 407 -9.13 23.87 -19.99
CA THR A 407 -10.01 24.24 -18.87
C THR A 407 -10.80 23.01 -18.42
N THR A 408 -11.29 23.03 -17.19
CA THR A 408 -12.19 22.00 -16.63
C THR A 408 -13.66 22.37 -16.78
N GLU A 409 -13.96 23.43 -17.55
CA GLU A 409 -15.31 23.97 -17.77
C GLU A 409 -16.11 23.14 -18.79
N GLU A 410 -17.44 23.18 -18.68
CA GLU A 410 -18.34 22.34 -19.50
C GLU A 410 -18.27 22.66 -21.01
N ASN A 411 -17.92 23.90 -21.40
CA ASN A 411 -17.87 24.33 -22.80
C ASN A 411 -16.46 24.31 -23.41
N TYR A 412 -15.55 23.50 -22.87
CA TYR A 412 -14.15 23.47 -23.28
C TYR A 412 -13.93 23.12 -24.76
N GLU A 413 -14.76 22.24 -25.32
CA GLU A 413 -14.66 21.87 -26.74
C GLU A 413 -14.97 23.05 -27.68
N ASP A 414 -15.98 23.86 -27.34
CA ASP A 414 -16.34 25.04 -28.13
C ASP A 414 -15.26 26.11 -28.03
N PHE A 415 -14.63 26.26 -26.86
CA PHE A 415 -13.44 27.11 -26.71
C PHE A 415 -12.28 26.68 -27.62
N ILE A 416 -11.98 25.38 -27.73
CA ILE A 416 -10.96 24.89 -28.66
C ILE A 416 -11.36 25.19 -30.11
N LYS A 417 -12.60 24.91 -30.51
CA LYS A 417 -13.09 25.16 -31.88
C LYS A 417 -12.98 26.63 -32.25
N ASP A 418 -13.33 27.54 -31.33
CA ASP A 418 -13.22 28.98 -31.51
C ASP A 418 -11.77 29.40 -31.77
N ILE A 419 -10.83 28.88 -30.97
CA ILE A 419 -9.40 29.14 -31.15
C ILE A 419 -8.94 28.64 -32.52
N LEU A 420 -9.22 27.38 -32.85
CA LEU A 420 -8.77 26.77 -34.11
C LEU A 420 -9.37 27.48 -35.34
N THR A 421 -10.61 27.98 -35.25
CA THR A 421 -11.26 28.74 -36.33
C THR A 421 -10.64 30.13 -36.49
N LYS A 422 -10.26 30.79 -35.40
CA LYS A 422 -9.60 32.11 -35.42
C LYS A 422 -8.11 32.01 -35.78
N PHE A 423 -7.51 30.83 -35.63
CA PHE A 423 -6.08 30.61 -35.85
C PHE A 423 -5.76 30.34 -37.33
N ASN A 424 -5.50 31.41 -38.09
CA ASN A 424 -5.24 31.38 -39.54
C ASN A 424 -3.84 30.85 -39.96
N VAL A 425 -3.14 30.10 -39.11
CA VAL A 425 -1.82 29.52 -39.42
C VAL A 425 -1.95 28.01 -39.52
N SER A 426 -1.34 27.40 -40.53
CA SER A 426 -1.28 25.94 -40.65
C SER A 426 -0.56 25.34 -39.44
N VAL A 427 -1.24 24.45 -38.72
CA VAL A 427 -0.72 23.76 -37.53
C VAL A 427 -0.43 22.31 -37.87
N ASP A 428 0.80 21.87 -37.62
CA ASP A 428 1.22 20.48 -37.82
C ASP A 428 0.74 19.61 -36.64
N ASP A 429 0.93 20.10 -35.41
CA ASP A 429 0.57 19.37 -34.19
C ASP A 429 -0.02 20.32 -33.14
N THR A 430 -1.12 19.90 -32.51
CA THR A 430 -1.77 20.62 -31.41
C THR A 430 -1.63 19.87 -30.09
N TYR A 431 -1.29 20.60 -29.04
CA TYR A 431 -1.16 20.10 -27.68
C TYR A 431 -2.05 20.90 -26.75
N LEU A 432 -2.77 20.23 -25.87
CA LEU A 432 -3.45 20.86 -24.75
C LEU A 432 -2.46 20.98 -23.60
N TYR A 433 -2.42 22.11 -22.89
CA TYR A 433 -1.56 22.26 -21.71
C TYR A 433 -2.37 22.50 -20.44
N ILE A 434 -1.94 21.84 -19.37
CA ILE A 434 -2.61 21.88 -18.07
C ILE A 434 -1.64 21.47 -16.96
N PRO A 435 -1.79 21.97 -15.72
CA PRO A 435 -1.06 21.44 -14.57
C PRO A 435 -1.15 19.91 -14.45
N PHE A 436 -0.17 19.30 -13.79
CA PHE A 436 0.07 17.84 -13.73
C PHE A 436 0.57 17.21 -15.04
N PHE A 437 -0.26 17.18 -16.09
CA PHE A 437 0.09 16.55 -17.38
C PHE A 437 1.10 17.38 -18.18
N THR A 438 1.15 18.69 -17.97
CA THR A 438 1.97 19.61 -18.76
C THR A 438 1.51 19.77 -20.20
N LEU A 439 1.65 18.75 -21.07
CA LEU A 439 1.17 18.77 -22.45
C LEU A 439 0.46 17.45 -22.78
N ILE A 440 -0.72 17.52 -23.38
CA ILE A 440 -1.50 16.37 -23.84
C ILE A 440 -1.65 16.53 -25.36
N PRO A 441 -1.18 15.60 -26.20
CA PRO A 441 -1.47 15.63 -27.62
C PRO A 441 -2.98 15.67 -27.85
N MET A 442 -3.48 16.62 -28.64
CA MET A 442 -4.93 16.85 -28.78
C MET A 442 -5.66 15.61 -29.28
N VAL A 443 -5.02 14.81 -30.14
CA VAL A 443 -5.55 13.52 -30.64
C VAL A 443 -5.83 12.47 -29.55
N LEU A 444 -5.36 12.69 -28.32
CA LEU A 444 -5.57 11.81 -27.17
C LEU A 444 -6.50 12.41 -26.11
N SER A 445 -6.99 13.64 -26.29
CA SER A 445 -7.76 14.36 -25.27
C SER A 445 -8.95 13.57 -24.72
N ASP A 446 -9.49 12.68 -25.54
CA ASP A 446 -10.72 11.93 -25.27
C ASP A 446 -10.44 10.54 -24.68
N THR A 447 -9.17 10.18 -24.52
CA THR A 447 -8.73 8.88 -23.99
C THR A 447 -8.40 8.96 -22.50
N TYR A 448 -8.51 7.84 -21.77
CA TYR A 448 -8.07 7.76 -20.38
C TYR A 448 -6.54 7.94 -20.27
N PRO A 449 -6.03 8.74 -19.30
CA PRO A 449 -6.78 9.45 -18.26
C PRO A 449 -7.19 10.89 -18.64
N TYR A 450 -6.92 11.35 -19.85
CA TYR A 450 -7.05 12.75 -20.27
C TYR A 450 -8.50 13.25 -20.35
N SER A 451 -9.47 12.37 -20.58
CA SER A 451 -10.90 12.73 -20.51
C SER A 451 -11.51 12.53 -19.12
N GLN A 452 -10.89 11.74 -18.24
CA GLN A 452 -11.42 11.42 -16.91
C GLN A 452 -10.46 11.85 -15.78
N PHE A 453 -10.37 13.15 -15.52
CA PHE A 453 -9.68 13.67 -14.34
C PHE A 453 -10.32 14.96 -13.80
N LYS A 454 -10.03 15.30 -12.55
CA LYS A 454 -10.37 16.57 -11.91
C LYS A 454 -9.15 17.14 -11.19
N ILE A 455 -8.97 18.46 -11.33
CA ILE A 455 -7.97 19.25 -10.60
C ILE A 455 -8.69 20.39 -9.86
N PRO A 456 -8.16 20.88 -8.73
CA PRO A 456 -8.62 22.11 -8.10
C PRO A 456 -8.45 23.33 -9.01
N GLU A 457 -9.32 24.32 -8.85
CA GLU A 457 -9.15 25.63 -9.48
C GLU A 457 -7.89 26.35 -8.95
N ASP A 458 -7.69 26.34 -7.62
CA ASP A 458 -6.47 26.84 -7.00
C ASP A 458 -5.41 25.73 -6.94
N VAL A 459 -4.57 25.71 -7.97
CA VAL A 459 -3.53 24.69 -8.13
C VAL A 459 -2.37 24.97 -7.19
N ASP A 460 -1.98 23.93 -6.43
CA ASP A 460 -0.85 23.95 -5.50
C ASP A 460 0.44 24.53 -6.12
N ARG A 461 1.15 25.34 -5.32
CA ARG A 461 2.35 26.07 -5.76
C ARG A 461 3.44 25.12 -6.24
N ASP A 462 3.65 23.99 -5.56
CA ASP A 462 4.68 23.04 -5.96
C ASP A 462 4.33 22.35 -7.28
N VAL A 463 3.04 22.07 -7.53
CA VAL A 463 2.57 21.61 -8.85
C VAL A 463 2.86 22.66 -9.92
N LEU A 464 2.61 23.94 -9.65
CA LEU A 464 2.88 25.02 -10.61
C LEU A 464 4.36 25.18 -10.91
N LEU A 465 5.24 25.02 -9.92
CA LEU A 465 6.70 25.04 -10.14
C LEU A 465 7.16 23.88 -11.02
N VAL A 466 6.63 22.67 -10.79
CA VAL A 466 6.91 21.50 -11.62
C VAL A 466 6.36 21.69 -13.03
N PHE A 467 5.13 22.18 -13.16
CA PHE A 467 4.49 22.48 -14.43
C PHE A 467 5.28 23.51 -15.25
N ALA A 468 5.69 24.63 -14.65
CA ALA A 468 6.52 25.65 -15.32
C ALA A 468 7.85 25.07 -15.83
N SER A 469 8.52 24.28 -14.99
CA SER A 469 9.79 23.61 -15.35
C SER A 469 9.60 22.62 -16.50
N ARG A 470 8.57 21.77 -16.45
CA ARG A 470 8.25 20.81 -17.51
C ARG A 470 7.82 21.50 -18.79
N LEU A 471 6.98 22.54 -18.71
CA LEU A 471 6.52 23.32 -19.86
C LEU A 471 7.71 23.93 -20.60
N ARG A 472 8.63 24.57 -19.87
CA ARG A 472 9.88 25.11 -20.44
C ARG A 472 10.69 24.03 -21.14
N ARG A 473 10.82 22.85 -20.54
CA ARG A 473 11.54 21.71 -21.13
C ARG A 473 10.88 21.22 -22.43
N TYR A 474 9.55 21.08 -22.44
CA TYR A 474 8.84 20.62 -23.62
C TYR A 474 8.79 21.66 -24.73
N VAL A 475 8.63 22.96 -24.42
CA VAL A 475 8.73 24.03 -25.43
C VAL A 475 10.11 24.03 -26.10
N LYS A 476 11.20 23.86 -25.33
CA LYS A 476 12.55 23.66 -25.91
C LYS A 476 12.60 22.48 -26.86
N LYS A 477 12.00 21.35 -26.46
CA LYS A 477 11.97 20.13 -27.28
C LYS A 477 11.19 20.35 -28.57
N LEU A 478 10.02 20.98 -28.49
CA LEU A 478 9.21 21.34 -29.66
C LEU A 478 9.99 22.27 -30.60
N LEU A 479 10.71 23.28 -30.11
CA LEU A 479 11.54 24.17 -30.94
C LEU A 479 12.72 23.47 -31.65
N SER A 480 13.07 22.25 -31.26
CA SER A 480 14.07 21.45 -31.99
C SER A 480 13.48 20.69 -33.18
N ILE A 481 12.15 20.66 -33.28
CA ILE A 481 11.38 19.92 -34.28
C ILE A 481 10.66 20.91 -35.20
N TYR A 482 9.87 21.81 -34.62
CA TYR A 482 9.03 22.79 -35.32
C TYR A 482 9.74 24.15 -35.44
N GLU A 483 9.52 24.86 -36.54
CA GLU A 483 10.00 26.23 -36.74
C GLU A 483 9.34 27.22 -35.79
N ARG A 484 8.06 27.02 -35.47
CA ARG A 484 7.28 27.92 -34.61
C ARG A 484 6.47 27.17 -33.57
N VAL A 485 6.39 27.76 -32.38
CA VAL A 485 5.52 27.31 -31.29
C VAL A 485 4.61 28.47 -30.90
N TYR A 486 3.30 28.27 -31.02
CA TYR A 486 2.30 29.24 -30.57
C TYR A 486 1.69 28.77 -29.26
N ILE A 487 1.53 29.68 -28.31
CA ILE A 487 0.95 29.39 -26.99
C ILE A 487 -0.21 30.33 -26.77
N VAL A 488 -1.40 29.77 -26.72
CA VAL A 488 -2.64 30.50 -26.43
C VAL A 488 -2.78 30.69 -24.92
N LEU A 489 -3.14 31.88 -24.47
CA LEU A 489 -3.40 32.18 -23.08
C LEU A 489 -4.89 32.10 -22.76
N CYS A 490 -5.21 32.03 -21.47
CA CYS A 490 -6.57 32.18 -20.94
C CYS A 490 -6.50 32.96 -19.63
N SER A 491 -7.30 34.03 -19.56
CA SER A 491 -7.33 34.97 -18.43
C SER A 491 -7.94 34.40 -17.15
N HIS A 492 -8.68 33.29 -17.24
CA HIS A 492 -9.48 32.76 -16.13
C HIS A 492 -8.65 31.98 -15.11
N ASN A 493 -7.44 31.52 -15.49
CA ASN A 493 -6.61 30.66 -14.66
C ASN A 493 -5.21 31.26 -14.44
N ARG A 494 -4.76 31.31 -13.17
CA ARG A 494 -3.44 31.89 -12.80
C ARG A 494 -2.26 31.24 -13.53
N TRP A 495 -2.31 29.92 -13.70
CA TRP A 495 -1.28 29.12 -14.37
C TRP A 495 -1.28 29.26 -15.90
N CYS A 496 -2.26 29.98 -16.44
CA CYS A 496 -2.43 30.28 -17.85
C CYS A 496 -2.28 31.79 -18.16
N SER A 497 -2.08 32.61 -17.13
CA SER A 497 -1.88 34.06 -17.28
C SER A 497 -0.62 34.38 -18.08
N GLU A 498 -0.64 35.53 -18.77
CA GLU A 498 0.53 36.03 -19.50
C GLU A 498 1.77 36.13 -18.61
N ASP A 499 1.61 36.68 -17.40
CA ASP A 499 2.70 36.82 -16.43
C ASP A 499 3.32 35.46 -16.06
N PHE A 500 2.48 34.46 -15.78
CA PHE A 500 2.96 33.13 -15.44
C PHE A 500 3.70 32.46 -16.60
N ILE A 501 3.12 32.48 -17.80
CA ILE A 501 3.70 31.84 -18.99
C ILE A 501 4.98 32.55 -19.40
N ARG A 502 5.00 33.89 -19.42
CA ARG A 502 6.21 34.67 -19.68
C ARG A 502 7.30 34.42 -18.66
N LYS A 503 6.96 34.34 -17.37
CA LYS A 503 7.92 34.00 -16.32
C LYS A 503 8.46 32.58 -16.44
N SER A 504 7.63 31.64 -16.87
CA SER A 504 7.99 30.23 -17.05
C SER A 504 8.90 30.02 -18.26
N LEU A 505 8.70 30.82 -19.32
CA LEU A 505 9.39 30.66 -20.59
C LEU A 505 10.52 31.66 -20.84
N LYS A 506 10.63 32.77 -20.10
CA LYS A 506 11.59 33.88 -20.23
C LYS A 506 12.57 33.79 -21.40
N ASP A 507 13.63 32.97 -21.27
CA ASP A 507 14.73 32.87 -22.24
C ASP A 507 14.38 32.17 -23.57
N LEU A 508 13.16 31.66 -23.72
CA LEU A 508 12.65 31.00 -24.92
C LEU A 508 11.75 31.90 -25.76
N ILE A 509 11.27 33.00 -25.17
CA ILE A 509 10.44 33.97 -25.88
C ILE A 509 11.36 34.67 -26.88
N SER A 510 11.28 34.20 -28.11
CA SER A 510 12.06 34.60 -29.27
C SER A 510 11.11 34.68 -30.47
N ASN A 511 11.60 35.04 -31.65
CA ASN A 511 10.75 35.09 -32.86
C ASN A 511 10.00 33.77 -33.16
N ASN A 512 10.48 32.65 -32.61
CA ASN A 512 9.92 31.32 -32.86
C ASN A 512 8.90 30.87 -31.78
N VAL A 513 8.75 31.61 -30.67
CA VAL A 513 7.72 31.35 -29.64
C VAL A 513 6.79 32.55 -29.54
N ASN A 514 5.54 32.37 -29.99
CA ASN A 514 4.55 33.43 -30.04
C ASN A 514 3.45 33.18 -29.01
N ILE A 515 3.18 34.18 -28.18
CA ILE A 515 2.12 34.14 -27.18
C ILE A 515 0.91 34.87 -27.73
N ILE A 516 -0.26 34.23 -27.67
CA ILE A 516 -1.51 34.77 -28.20
C ILE A 516 -2.51 34.91 -27.06
N ASN A 517 -3.12 36.08 -26.98
CA ASN A 517 -4.25 36.33 -26.11
C ASN A 517 -5.53 36.20 -26.95
N VAL A 518 -6.46 35.34 -26.55
CA VAL A 518 -7.72 35.07 -27.27
C VAL A 518 -8.90 35.61 -26.47
#